data_AF-M1N1Y5-F1
#
_entry.id   AF-M1N1Y5-F1
#
_cell.length_a   1.000
_cell.length_b   1.000
_cell.length_c   1.000
_cell.angle_alpha   90.00
_cell.angle_beta   90.00
_cell.angle_gamma   90.00
#
_symmetry.space_group_name_H-M   'P 1'
#
loop_
_entity.id
_entity.type
_entity.pdbx_description
1 polymer ?
#
loop_
_entity_poly.entity_id
_entity_poly.type
_entity_poly.pdbx_seq_one_letter_code
_entity_poly.pdbx_strand_id
1 'polypeptide(L)'
;MRSDAQSRYEAINNVMCIKYYYKYEGSDGMEYLNLEVVIIEGNDYKKLNEVKEFLTRQGLRFDNNIEYTVALYDNGKLIATGSFESKVLKCIAVDEDYKGMGISNKIVSDLISEQYRRGNNHLFVYTKPDNYKMFKDFGFYKIEEVPKKVLLLENDPNGISNFLERIHSKKVEGKIISSVVVNCNPFTLGHKYLIEKAAKESDVVHVFLVSEDRSVFSANVRYKLVEEGLRHLKNVVLHKGEEYIISSATFPSYFIKKLDEVVKIHTLLDIKIFAEYIVPTLGINKRYIGEEPTCEVTKTYNETMKEILPSYEVEVIEVPRIGFGNNITSASRVRKLIKENNFLELKNLIPESTYNYLISAEAKAIINKI
;
A
#
# COMPACT_ATOMS: atom_id res chain seq x y z
N MET A 1 -19.39 26.88 -20.27
CA MET A 1 -18.81 28.18 -20.68
C MET A 1 -17.34 27.96 -20.95
N ARG A 2 -16.84 28.35 -22.14
CA ARG A 2 -15.41 28.25 -22.48
C ARG A 2 -14.62 29.21 -21.57
N SER A 3 -13.70 28.67 -20.78
CA SER A 3 -12.72 29.45 -20.03
C SER A 3 -11.49 29.67 -20.90
N ASP A 4 -11.23 30.91 -21.31
CA ASP A 4 -9.96 31.27 -21.93
C ASP A 4 -8.89 31.38 -20.84
N ALA A 5 -8.07 30.34 -20.71
CA ALA A 5 -6.89 30.35 -19.85
C ALA A 5 -5.74 31.01 -20.61
N GLN A 6 -5.26 32.15 -20.13
CA GLN A 6 -4.06 32.81 -20.66
C GLN A 6 -2.90 32.53 -19.72
N SER A 7 -1.93 31.71 -20.14
CA SER A 7 -0.70 31.45 -19.40
C SER A 7 0.38 32.47 -19.80
N ARG A 8 1.07 33.04 -18.80
CA ARG A 8 2.35 33.74 -19.00
C ARG A 8 3.42 33.01 -18.22
N TYR A 9 4.51 32.66 -18.89
CA TYR A 9 5.66 32.00 -18.31
C TYR A 9 6.67 33.04 -17.87
N GLU A 10 6.95 33.15 -16.57
CA GLU A 10 8.10 33.88 -16.05
C GLU A 10 8.88 32.94 -15.12
N ALA A 11 10.10 32.60 -15.50
CA ALA A 11 11.02 31.84 -14.66
C ALA A 11 11.79 32.82 -13.76
N ILE A 12 11.59 32.73 -12.45
CA ILE A 12 12.38 33.47 -11.46
C ILE A 12 12.90 32.47 -10.42
N ASN A 13 14.23 32.38 -10.30
CA ASN A 13 14.95 31.70 -9.20
C ASN A 13 14.54 30.24 -8.90
N ASN A 14 14.57 29.34 -9.87
CA ASN A 14 14.28 27.89 -9.69
C ASN A 14 12.88 27.57 -9.11
N VAL A 15 11.96 28.54 -9.12
CA VAL A 15 10.54 28.36 -8.79
C VAL A 15 9.75 28.53 -10.09
N MET A 16 9.03 27.50 -10.53
CA MET A 16 8.07 27.65 -11.63
C MET A 16 6.83 28.36 -11.09
N CYS A 17 6.79 29.69 -11.24
CA CYS A 17 5.63 30.49 -10.95
C CYS A 17 4.69 30.47 -12.18
N ILE A 18 3.64 29.66 -12.15
CA ILE A 18 2.60 29.70 -13.18
C ILE A 18 1.42 30.51 -12.64
N LYS A 19 1.34 31.79 -13.02
CA LYS A 19 0.15 32.60 -12.73
C LYS A 19 -1.03 32.13 -13.56
N TYR A 20 -2.05 31.60 -12.90
CA TYR A 20 -3.34 31.32 -13.52
C TYR A 20 -4.34 32.41 -13.15
N TYR A 21 -4.83 33.15 -14.14
CA TYR A 21 -5.98 34.03 -13.95
C TYR A 21 -7.25 33.19 -14.13
N TYR A 22 -7.82 32.70 -13.02
CA TYR A 22 -9.11 32.03 -13.06
C TYR A 22 -10.23 33.06 -13.13
N LYS A 23 -11.11 32.94 -14.14
CA LYS A 23 -12.36 33.68 -14.22
C LYS A 23 -13.44 32.90 -13.47
N TYR A 24 -13.87 33.39 -12.32
CA TYR A 24 -15.00 32.86 -11.57
C TYR A 24 -16.04 33.97 -11.36
N GLU A 25 -17.32 33.69 -11.63
CA GLU A 25 -18.42 34.60 -11.32
C GLU A 25 -18.91 34.31 -9.89
N GLY A 26 -18.53 35.18 -8.94
CA GLY A 26 -19.11 35.24 -7.60
C GLY A 26 -20.29 36.21 -7.52
N SER A 27 -21.04 36.16 -6.42
CA SER A 27 -22.27 36.96 -6.23
C SER A 27 -22.05 38.48 -6.08
N ASP A 28 -20.81 38.96 -6.03
CA ASP A 28 -20.50 40.39 -5.84
C ASP A 28 -19.35 40.96 -6.72
N GLY A 29 -18.86 40.22 -7.73
CA GLY A 29 -17.86 40.77 -8.67
C GLY A 29 -16.86 39.77 -9.23
N MET A 30 -15.94 40.28 -10.07
CA MET A 30 -14.84 39.51 -10.68
C MET A 30 -13.63 39.44 -9.74
N GLU A 31 -13.19 38.23 -9.40
CA GLU A 31 -11.95 38.00 -8.63
C GLU A 31 -10.89 37.30 -9.48
N TYR A 32 -9.62 37.67 -9.27
CA TYR A 32 -8.47 37.06 -9.93
C TYR A 32 -7.57 36.40 -8.86
N LEU A 33 -7.38 35.09 -8.96
CA LEU A 33 -6.44 34.36 -8.12
C LEU A 33 -5.00 34.55 -8.63
N ASN A 34 -4.04 34.72 -7.72
CA ASN A 34 -2.62 34.78 -8.05
C ASN A 34 -1.93 33.51 -7.55
N LEU A 35 -2.09 32.45 -8.35
CA LEU A 35 -1.65 31.11 -7.97
C LEU A 35 -0.16 30.90 -8.20
N GLU A 36 0.53 30.37 -7.18
CA GLU A 36 1.91 29.91 -7.23
C GLU A 36 1.96 28.41 -6.89
N VAL A 37 2.58 27.61 -7.77
CA VAL A 37 2.79 26.17 -7.55
C VAL A 37 4.20 25.95 -7.03
N VAL A 38 4.31 25.34 -5.85
CA VAL A 38 5.57 24.98 -5.22
C VAL A 38 5.67 23.46 -5.19
N ILE A 39 6.74 22.93 -5.75
CA ILE A 39 7.09 21.51 -5.68
C ILE A 39 8.04 21.30 -4.51
N ILE A 40 7.71 20.35 -3.65
CA ILE A 40 8.48 20.02 -2.46
C ILE A 40 8.97 18.58 -2.59
N GLU A 41 10.27 18.43 -2.81
CA GLU A 41 10.99 17.15 -2.85
C GLU A 41 12.11 17.16 -1.79
N GLY A 42 12.22 16.08 -1.01
CA GLY A 42 13.25 15.95 0.01
C GLY A 42 13.02 16.83 1.26
N ASN A 43 14.10 17.38 1.81
CA ASN A 43 14.14 17.92 3.18
C ASN A 43 13.88 19.45 3.26
N ASP A 44 12.95 20.01 2.49
CA ASP A 44 12.48 21.39 2.75
C ASP A 44 11.53 21.39 3.96
N TYR A 45 12.13 21.33 5.15
CA TYR A 45 11.39 21.23 6.41
C TYR A 45 10.45 22.40 6.65
N LYS A 46 10.76 23.60 6.14
CA LYS A 46 9.92 24.78 6.35
C LYS A 46 8.63 24.66 5.54
N LYS A 47 8.74 24.39 4.24
CA LYS A 47 7.56 24.22 3.37
C LYS A 47 6.76 22.98 3.74
N LEU A 48 7.41 21.89 4.13
CA LEU A 48 6.71 20.71 4.66
C LEU A 48 5.96 21.01 5.95
N ASN A 49 6.47 21.89 6.82
CA ASN A 49 5.75 22.28 8.03
C ASN A 49 4.49 23.08 7.71
N GLU A 50 4.54 24.00 6.75
CA GLU A 50 3.36 24.73 6.25
C GLU A 50 2.28 23.76 5.72
N VAL A 51 2.68 22.74 4.95
CA VAL A 51 1.79 21.68 4.46
C VAL A 51 1.19 20.86 5.60
N LYS A 52 1.99 20.46 6.59
CA LYS A 52 1.52 19.72 7.78
C LYS A 52 0.46 20.50 8.55
N GLU A 53 0.70 21.78 8.78
CA GLU A 53 -0.25 22.67 9.46
C GLU A 53 -1.53 22.84 8.64
N PHE A 54 -1.40 23.03 7.32
CA PHE A 54 -2.54 23.12 6.41
C PHE A 54 -3.40 21.85 6.45
N LEU A 55 -2.80 20.67 6.27
CA LEU A 55 -3.53 19.39 6.35
C LEU A 55 -4.24 19.22 7.70
N THR A 56 -3.58 19.61 8.79
CA THR A 56 -4.16 19.55 10.14
C THR A 56 -5.42 20.41 10.24
N ARG A 57 -5.41 21.63 9.68
CA ARG A 57 -6.61 22.50 9.61
C ARG A 57 -7.73 21.88 8.77
N GLN A 58 -7.37 21.11 7.73
CA GLN A 58 -8.32 20.35 6.90
C GLN A 58 -8.77 19.03 7.55
N GLY A 59 -8.38 18.77 8.80
CA GLY A 59 -8.74 17.55 9.53
C GLY A 59 -8.05 16.29 9.03
N LEU A 60 -6.92 16.45 8.34
CA LEU A 60 -6.03 15.40 7.86
C LEU A 60 -4.70 15.41 8.62
N ARG A 61 -3.96 14.32 8.55
CA ARG A 61 -2.58 14.23 9.02
C ARG A 61 -1.63 14.28 7.82
N PHE A 62 -0.36 14.56 8.08
CA PHE A 62 0.67 14.35 7.08
C PHE A 62 1.19 12.92 7.18
N ASP A 63 1.38 12.27 6.04
CA ASP A 63 2.04 10.98 5.95
C ASP A 63 3.56 11.19 5.91
N ASN A 64 4.32 10.49 6.75
CA ASN A 64 5.77 10.72 6.82
C ASN A 64 6.54 10.10 5.65
N ASN A 65 5.89 9.26 4.83
CA ASN A 65 6.54 8.53 3.74
C ASN A 65 6.34 9.19 2.37
N ILE A 66 5.99 10.48 2.35
CA ILE A 66 5.78 11.21 1.11
C ILE A 66 7.10 11.44 0.36
N GLU A 67 7.08 11.18 -0.94
CA GLU A 67 8.23 11.36 -1.84
C GLU A 67 8.16 12.70 -2.59
N TYR A 68 6.94 13.20 -2.80
CA TYR A 68 6.66 14.37 -3.59
C TYR A 68 5.41 15.08 -3.09
N THR A 69 5.46 16.40 -3.00
CA THR A 69 4.31 17.23 -2.68
C THR A 69 4.20 18.42 -3.62
N VAL A 70 2.99 18.68 -4.09
CA VAL A 70 2.60 19.96 -4.71
C VAL A 70 1.88 20.78 -3.65
N ALA A 71 2.29 22.03 -3.49
CA ALA A 71 1.64 23.03 -2.66
C ALA A 71 1.26 24.23 -3.53
N LEU A 72 0.01 24.65 -3.44
CA LEU A 72 -0.54 25.76 -4.21
C LEU A 72 -0.81 26.94 -3.28
N TYR A 73 -0.21 28.07 -3.60
CA TYR A 73 -0.33 29.31 -2.83
C TYR A 73 -1.14 30.34 -3.60
N ASP A 74 -1.94 31.12 -2.89
CA ASP A 74 -2.58 32.34 -3.38
C ASP A 74 -2.13 33.51 -2.53
N ASN A 75 -1.47 34.50 -3.13
CA ASN A 75 -0.89 35.65 -2.43
C ASN A 75 -0.06 35.27 -1.18
N GLY A 76 0.71 34.17 -1.28
CA GLY A 76 1.56 33.65 -0.21
C GLY A 76 0.83 32.80 0.85
N LYS A 77 -0.50 32.66 0.79
CA LYS A 77 -1.28 31.73 1.63
C LYS A 77 -1.34 30.36 0.96
N LEU A 78 -0.99 29.28 1.66
CA LEU A 78 -1.19 27.91 1.18
C LEU A 78 -2.69 27.60 1.13
N ILE A 79 -3.23 27.36 -0.07
CA ILE A 79 -4.66 27.12 -0.30
C ILE A 79 -4.98 25.69 -0.73
N ALA A 80 -4.01 24.93 -1.23
CA ALA A 80 -4.20 23.54 -1.57
C ALA A 80 -2.88 22.76 -1.57
N THR A 81 -2.98 21.45 -1.37
CA THR A 81 -1.84 20.56 -1.46
C THR A 81 -2.28 19.18 -1.94
N GLY A 82 -1.32 18.44 -2.47
CA GLY A 82 -1.45 17.02 -2.76
C GLY A 82 -0.08 16.39 -2.88
N SER A 83 0.00 15.11 -2.57
CA SER A 83 1.25 14.38 -2.48
C SER A 83 1.12 12.99 -3.10
N PHE A 84 2.24 12.32 -3.28
CA PHE A 84 2.24 10.88 -3.53
C PHE A 84 3.41 10.18 -2.83
N GLU A 85 3.25 8.88 -2.67
CA GLU A 85 4.31 7.93 -2.38
C GLU A 85 4.16 6.74 -3.30
N SER A 86 5.23 6.33 -3.97
CA SER A 86 5.18 5.26 -4.97
C SER A 86 4.03 5.54 -5.95
N LYS A 87 3.08 4.63 -6.12
CA LYS A 87 1.91 4.78 -7.02
C LYS A 87 0.66 5.37 -6.35
N VAL A 88 0.74 5.73 -5.07
CA VAL A 88 -0.43 6.13 -4.27
C VAL A 88 -0.49 7.64 -4.14
N LEU A 89 -1.54 8.25 -4.70
CA LEU A 89 -1.85 9.66 -4.48
C LEU A 89 -2.51 9.83 -3.11
N LYS A 90 -2.08 10.84 -2.35
CA LYS A 90 -2.51 11.07 -0.97
C LYS A 90 -2.28 12.49 -0.50
N CYS A 91 -2.73 12.80 0.72
CA CYS A 91 -2.64 14.12 1.33
C CYS A 91 -3.22 15.24 0.44
N ILE A 92 -4.26 14.93 -0.34
CA ILE A 92 -4.94 15.91 -1.20
C ILE A 92 -5.95 16.69 -0.36
N ALA A 93 -5.79 18.02 -0.33
CA ALA A 93 -6.69 18.92 0.37
C ALA A 93 -6.74 20.31 -0.28
N VAL A 94 -7.88 20.97 -0.16
CA VAL A 94 -8.14 22.33 -0.64
C VAL A 94 -8.83 23.09 0.47
N ASP A 95 -8.42 24.34 0.67
CA ASP A 95 -9.03 25.28 1.62
C ASP A 95 -10.53 25.43 1.31
N GLU A 96 -11.36 25.53 2.36
CA GLU A 96 -12.82 25.55 2.23
C GLU A 96 -13.28 26.73 1.37
N ASP A 97 -12.62 27.88 1.50
CA ASP A 97 -12.93 29.11 0.76
C ASP A 97 -12.65 28.98 -0.75
N TYR A 98 -11.87 27.97 -1.15
CA TYR A 98 -11.43 27.73 -2.53
C TYR A 98 -12.05 26.47 -3.15
N LYS A 99 -12.98 25.81 -2.44
CA LYS A 99 -13.73 24.67 -2.98
C LYS A 99 -14.65 25.09 -4.13
N GLY A 100 -14.84 24.20 -5.09
CA GLY A 100 -15.67 24.47 -6.27
C GLY A 100 -14.98 25.28 -7.37
N MET A 101 -13.81 25.88 -7.11
CA MET A 101 -13.05 26.67 -8.09
C MET A 101 -12.13 25.82 -9.01
N GLY A 102 -12.25 24.49 -8.98
CA GLY A 102 -11.40 23.59 -9.77
C GLY A 102 -9.96 23.42 -9.25
N ILE A 103 -9.64 23.94 -8.06
CA ILE A 103 -8.29 23.85 -7.48
C ILE A 103 -7.87 22.39 -7.20
N SER A 104 -8.80 21.57 -6.70
CA SER A 104 -8.57 20.12 -6.52
C SER A 104 -8.19 19.45 -7.83
N ASN A 105 -8.82 19.87 -8.93
CA ASN A 105 -8.60 19.30 -10.25
C ASN A 105 -7.19 19.59 -10.74
N LYS A 106 -6.71 20.82 -10.50
CA LYS A 106 -5.35 21.20 -10.80
C LYS A 106 -4.33 20.35 -10.02
N ILE A 107 -4.49 20.22 -8.71
CA ILE A 107 -3.59 19.42 -7.86
C ILE A 107 -3.55 17.97 -8.35
N VAL A 108 -4.71 17.33 -8.55
CA VAL A 108 -4.77 15.93 -8.99
C VAL A 108 -4.15 15.76 -10.38
N SER A 109 -4.41 16.68 -11.31
CA SER A 109 -3.81 16.66 -12.65
C SER A 109 -2.28 16.80 -12.62
N ASP A 110 -1.76 17.71 -11.78
CA ASP A 110 -0.32 17.92 -11.62
C ASP A 110 0.35 16.67 -11.03
N LEU A 111 -0.28 16.00 -10.05
CA LEU A 111 0.23 14.74 -9.48
C LEU A 111 0.22 13.59 -10.49
N ILE A 112 -0.88 13.42 -11.25
CA ILE A 112 -0.99 12.37 -12.27
C ILE A 112 0.07 12.59 -13.36
N SER A 113 0.23 13.83 -13.82
CA SER A 113 1.21 14.19 -14.84
C SER A 113 2.63 13.87 -14.38
N GLU A 114 2.95 14.19 -13.13
CA GLU A 114 4.25 13.89 -12.55
C GLU A 114 4.49 12.38 -12.41
N GLN A 115 3.47 11.61 -12.02
CA GLN A 115 3.57 10.15 -11.96
C GLN A 115 3.84 9.53 -13.33
N TYR A 116 3.13 9.97 -14.36
CA TYR A 116 3.37 9.51 -15.73
C TYR A 116 4.77 9.87 -16.22
N ARG A 117 5.27 11.07 -15.87
CA ARG A 117 6.65 11.48 -16.17
C ARG A 117 7.68 10.57 -15.49
N ARG A 118 7.38 10.04 -14.31
CA ARG A 118 8.19 9.05 -13.59
C ARG A 118 8.02 7.61 -14.09
N GLY A 119 7.12 7.38 -15.06
CA GLY A 119 6.81 6.05 -15.61
C GLY A 119 5.77 5.26 -14.81
N ASN A 120 5.15 5.86 -13.80
CA ASN A 120 4.10 5.25 -13.00
C ASN A 120 2.73 5.52 -13.64
N ASN A 121 2.22 4.57 -14.43
CA ASN A 121 0.97 4.75 -15.18
C ASN A 121 -0.26 4.14 -14.48
N HIS A 122 -0.05 3.21 -13.54
CA HIS A 122 -1.11 2.59 -12.76
C HIS A 122 -1.05 3.16 -11.33
N LEU A 123 -2.08 3.92 -10.98
CA LEU A 123 -2.13 4.79 -9.80
C LEU A 123 -3.31 4.42 -8.92
N PHE A 124 -3.14 4.64 -7.62
CA PHE A 124 -4.13 4.32 -6.60
C PHE A 124 -4.44 5.53 -5.73
N VAL A 125 -5.67 5.58 -5.23
CA VAL A 125 -6.13 6.59 -4.28
C VAL A 125 -6.86 5.90 -3.13
N TYR A 126 -6.47 6.24 -1.90
CA TYR A 126 -7.20 5.89 -0.69
C TYR A 126 -7.85 7.15 -0.16
N THR A 127 -9.17 7.19 -0.09
CA THR A 127 -9.91 8.40 0.26
C THR A 127 -11.19 8.09 1.01
N LYS A 128 -11.90 9.12 1.48
CA LYS A 128 -13.24 8.96 2.04
C LYS A 128 -14.24 8.70 0.90
N PRO A 129 -15.27 7.86 1.11
CA PRO A 129 -16.29 7.59 0.09
C PRO A 129 -16.92 8.84 -0.53
N ASP A 130 -17.11 9.90 0.27
CA ASP A 130 -17.66 11.19 -0.18
C ASP A 130 -16.86 11.85 -1.33
N ASN A 131 -15.58 11.50 -1.48
CA ASN A 131 -14.70 12.03 -2.52
C ASN A 131 -14.79 11.24 -3.84
N TYR A 132 -15.61 10.19 -3.93
CA TYR A 132 -15.66 9.31 -5.11
C TYR A 132 -15.93 10.08 -6.40
N LYS A 133 -16.93 10.98 -6.39
CA LYS A 133 -17.32 11.73 -7.60
C LYS A 133 -16.15 12.50 -8.20
N MET A 134 -15.36 13.16 -7.35
CA MET A 134 -14.18 13.92 -7.77
C MET A 134 -13.17 13.02 -8.49
N PHE A 135 -12.79 11.89 -7.89
CA PHE A 135 -11.79 10.99 -8.48
C PHE A 135 -12.32 10.25 -9.71
N LYS A 136 -13.62 9.94 -9.75
CA LYS A 136 -14.27 9.35 -10.92
C LYS A 136 -14.12 10.23 -12.16
N ASP A 137 -14.24 11.56 -12.00
CA ASP A 137 -14.04 12.51 -13.10
C ASP A 137 -12.57 12.55 -13.59
N PHE A 138 -11.61 12.06 -12.78
CA PHE A 138 -10.20 11.84 -13.16
C PHE A 138 -9.92 10.44 -13.75
N GLY A 139 -10.95 9.66 -14.04
CA GLY A 139 -10.78 8.30 -14.57
C GLY A 139 -10.35 7.29 -13.52
N PHE A 140 -10.64 7.54 -12.24
CA PHE A 140 -10.47 6.53 -11.20
C PHE A 140 -11.74 5.71 -11.00
N TYR A 141 -11.57 4.40 -10.86
CA TYR A 141 -12.61 3.40 -10.70
C TYR A 141 -12.53 2.81 -9.30
N LYS A 142 -13.68 2.46 -8.74
CA LYS A 142 -13.77 1.85 -7.41
C LYS A 142 -13.27 0.41 -7.47
N ILE A 143 -12.32 0.08 -6.59
CA ILE A 143 -11.94 -1.29 -6.27
C ILE A 143 -12.82 -1.77 -5.12
N GLU A 144 -12.66 -1.16 -3.95
CA GLU A 144 -13.34 -1.63 -2.73
C GLU A 144 -13.58 -0.49 -1.74
N GLU A 145 -14.58 -0.65 -0.89
CA GLU A 145 -14.99 0.31 0.11
C GLU A 145 -15.25 -0.36 1.47
N VAL A 146 -14.73 0.25 2.53
CA VAL A 146 -15.25 0.08 3.88
C VAL A 146 -16.20 1.24 4.16
N PRO A 147 -17.51 0.97 4.34
CA PRO A 147 -18.54 2.01 4.38
C PRO A 147 -18.22 3.16 5.33
N LYS A 148 -18.34 4.40 4.84
CA LYS A 148 -18.06 5.65 5.57
C LYS A 148 -16.62 5.81 6.09
N LYS A 149 -15.71 4.86 5.82
CA LYS A 149 -14.34 4.85 6.37
C LYS A 149 -13.29 5.08 5.30
N VAL A 150 -13.24 4.22 4.29
CA VAL A 150 -12.24 4.27 3.22
C VAL A 150 -12.81 3.73 1.92
N LEU A 151 -12.37 4.33 0.82
CA LEU A 151 -12.61 3.92 -0.55
C LEU A 151 -11.25 3.82 -1.24
N LEU A 152 -10.96 2.64 -1.80
CA LEU A 152 -9.81 2.39 -2.65
C LEU A 152 -10.23 2.51 -4.11
N LEU A 153 -9.48 3.34 -4.84
CA LEU A 153 -9.67 3.56 -6.27
C LEU A 153 -8.38 3.29 -7.03
N GLU A 154 -8.52 2.93 -8.31
CA GLU A 154 -7.42 2.84 -9.28
C GLU A 154 -7.74 3.56 -10.59
N ASN A 155 -6.72 4.00 -11.33
CA ASN A 155 -6.91 4.67 -12.64
C ASN A 155 -6.92 3.71 -13.85
N ASP A 156 -6.97 2.40 -13.62
CA ASP A 156 -7.13 1.38 -14.66
C ASP A 156 -8.48 0.69 -14.47
N PRO A 157 -9.46 0.83 -15.40
CA PRO A 157 -10.75 0.19 -15.28
C PRO A 157 -10.68 -1.35 -15.29
N ASN A 158 -9.57 -1.92 -15.77
CA ASN A 158 -9.34 -3.35 -15.83
C ASN A 158 -8.26 -3.81 -14.86
N GLY A 159 -7.73 -2.94 -13.99
CA GLY A 159 -6.54 -3.26 -13.21
C GLY A 159 -6.73 -4.46 -12.30
N ILE A 160 -7.78 -4.46 -11.47
CA ILE A 160 -8.10 -5.63 -10.62
C ILE A 160 -8.46 -6.85 -11.46
N SER A 161 -9.26 -6.70 -12.52
CA SER A 161 -9.64 -7.83 -13.41
C SER A 161 -8.42 -8.49 -14.04
N ASN A 162 -7.47 -7.70 -14.54
CA ASN A 162 -6.21 -8.19 -15.11
C ASN A 162 -5.37 -8.94 -14.05
N PHE A 163 -5.37 -8.48 -12.79
CA PHE A 163 -4.74 -9.20 -11.69
C PHE A 163 -5.43 -10.54 -11.42
N LEU A 164 -6.77 -10.56 -11.39
CA LEU A 164 -7.55 -11.78 -11.22
C LEU A 164 -7.31 -12.78 -12.35
N GLU A 165 -7.23 -12.33 -13.60
CA GLU A 165 -6.87 -13.20 -14.74
C GLU A 165 -5.48 -13.82 -14.58
N ARG A 166 -4.48 -13.03 -14.13
CA ARG A 166 -3.12 -13.55 -13.87
C ARG A 166 -3.13 -14.65 -12.82
N ILE A 167 -3.82 -14.46 -11.69
CA ILE A 167 -3.87 -15.50 -10.65
C ILE A 167 -4.73 -16.70 -11.09
N HIS A 168 -5.82 -16.45 -11.82
CA HIS A 168 -6.71 -17.49 -12.35
C HIS A 168 -6.00 -18.41 -13.35
N SER A 169 -5.07 -17.88 -14.15
CA SER A 169 -4.25 -18.68 -15.06
C SER A 169 -3.42 -19.77 -14.35
N LYS A 170 -3.22 -19.63 -13.04
CA LYS A 170 -2.54 -20.60 -12.17
C LYS A 170 -3.50 -21.31 -11.22
N LYS A 171 -4.82 -21.21 -11.43
CA LYS A 171 -5.82 -21.95 -10.66
C LYS A 171 -5.57 -23.45 -10.84
N VAL A 172 -5.65 -24.20 -9.75
CA VAL A 172 -5.57 -25.65 -9.75
C VAL A 172 -6.84 -26.18 -9.08
N GLU A 173 -7.51 -27.14 -9.73
CA GLU A 173 -8.73 -27.73 -9.20
C GLU A 173 -8.43 -28.59 -7.96
N GLY A 174 -9.34 -28.58 -7.00
CA GLY A 174 -9.22 -29.31 -5.74
C GLY A 174 -10.49 -29.20 -4.91
N LYS A 175 -10.66 -30.09 -3.94
CA LYS A 175 -11.74 -30.00 -2.96
C LYS A 175 -11.35 -29.09 -1.79
N ILE A 176 -10.11 -29.21 -1.32
CA ILE A 176 -9.56 -28.34 -0.27
C ILE A 176 -8.55 -27.41 -0.91
N ILE A 177 -8.98 -26.16 -1.13
CA ILE A 177 -8.16 -25.11 -1.74
C ILE A 177 -7.86 -24.09 -0.66
N SER A 178 -6.60 -24.10 -0.23
CA SER A 178 -6.14 -23.26 0.86
C SER A 178 -5.37 -22.05 0.34
N SER A 179 -5.27 -21.03 1.18
CA SER A 179 -4.40 -19.90 0.93
C SER A 179 -3.59 -19.48 2.14
N VAL A 180 -2.46 -18.85 1.88
CA VAL A 180 -1.55 -18.26 2.87
C VAL A 180 -1.08 -16.92 2.30
N VAL A 181 -1.21 -15.81 3.04
CA VAL A 181 -0.51 -14.55 2.73
C VAL A 181 0.68 -14.41 3.65
N VAL A 182 1.84 -14.10 3.07
CA VAL A 182 3.08 -13.90 3.81
C VAL A 182 3.88 -12.72 3.27
N ASN A 183 4.53 -11.99 4.18
CA ASN A 183 5.51 -10.98 3.79
C ASN A 183 6.88 -11.62 3.54
N CYS A 184 7.36 -12.52 4.42
CA CYS A 184 8.66 -13.18 4.29
C CYS A 184 9.85 -12.20 4.20
N ASN A 185 9.98 -11.29 5.17
CA ASN A 185 11.06 -10.30 5.24
C ASN A 185 12.09 -10.59 6.36
N PRO A 186 12.96 -11.61 6.27
CA PRO A 186 13.10 -12.59 5.18
C PRO A 186 12.22 -13.84 5.36
N PHE A 187 12.32 -14.80 4.43
CA PHE A 187 11.71 -16.12 4.55
C PHE A 187 12.37 -16.90 5.71
N THR A 188 11.56 -17.47 6.61
CA THR A 188 12.00 -18.12 7.85
C THR A 188 11.44 -19.54 7.95
N LEU A 189 11.96 -20.36 8.87
CA LEU A 189 11.43 -21.70 9.12
C LEU A 189 9.97 -21.64 9.61
N GLY A 190 9.58 -20.57 10.31
CA GLY A 190 8.18 -20.35 10.69
C GLY A 190 7.24 -20.19 9.48
N HIS A 191 7.66 -19.40 8.48
CA HIS A 191 6.89 -19.28 7.23
C HIS A 191 6.84 -20.62 6.48
N LYS A 192 7.98 -21.31 6.36
CA LYS A 192 8.06 -22.61 5.71
C LYS A 192 7.12 -23.62 6.38
N TYR A 193 7.14 -23.69 7.71
CA TYR A 193 6.26 -24.58 8.46
C TYR A 193 4.78 -24.28 8.25
N LEU A 194 4.36 -23.02 8.30
CA LEU A 194 2.98 -22.62 8.06
C LEU A 194 2.49 -23.12 6.70
N ILE A 195 3.32 -22.94 5.66
CA ILE A 195 2.98 -23.34 4.30
C ILE A 195 3.01 -24.86 4.14
N GLU A 196 3.99 -25.55 4.73
CA GLU A 196 4.04 -27.02 4.74
C GLU A 196 2.86 -27.65 5.48
N LYS A 197 2.39 -27.03 6.56
CA LYS A 197 1.20 -27.46 7.30
C LYS A 197 -0.04 -27.34 6.42
N ALA A 198 -0.25 -26.18 5.80
CA ALA A 198 -1.34 -25.98 4.84
C ALA A 198 -1.27 -26.99 3.69
N ALA A 199 -0.08 -27.21 3.12
CA ALA A 199 0.13 -28.10 1.98
C ALA A 199 -0.14 -29.58 2.32
N LYS A 200 0.07 -30.01 3.57
CA LYS A 200 -0.26 -31.38 4.01
C LYS A 200 -1.75 -31.63 4.15
N GLU A 201 -2.54 -30.58 4.31
CA GLU A 201 -3.98 -30.65 4.64
C GLU A 201 -4.87 -30.18 3.49
N SER A 202 -4.28 -29.88 2.34
CA SER A 202 -4.97 -29.28 1.19
C SER A 202 -4.59 -29.97 -0.11
N ASP A 203 -5.52 -30.00 -1.06
CA ASP A 203 -5.22 -30.44 -2.41
C ASP A 203 -4.32 -29.42 -3.12
N VAL A 204 -4.54 -28.12 -2.84
CA VAL A 204 -3.79 -26.99 -3.39
C VAL A 204 -3.61 -25.90 -2.33
N VAL A 205 -2.46 -25.24 -2.31
CA VAL A 205 -2.23 -24.02 -1.52
C VAL A 205 -1.78 -22.87 -2.41
N HIS A 206 -2.57 -21.81 -2.46
CA HIS A 206 -2.21 -20.54 -3.08
C HIS A 206 -1.48 -19.64 -2.07
N VAL A 207 -0.19 -19.43 -2.26
CA VAL A 207 0.63 -18.58 -1.41
C VAL A 207 0.83 -17.22 -2.07
N PHE A 208 0.35 -16.18 -1.40
CA PHE A 208 0.45 -14.80 -1.85
C PHE A 208 1.56 -14.08 -1.08
N LEU A 209 2.53 -13.56 -1.82
CA LEU A 209 3.60 -12.75 -1.27
C LEU A 209 3.25 -11.26 -1.36
N VAL A 210 3.24 -10.57 -0.22
CA VAL A 210 3.07 -9.11 -0.16
C VAL A 210 4.14 -8.47 -1.06
N SER A 211 3.75 -7.53 -1.93
CA SER A 211 4.64 -6.99 -2.97
C SER A 211 5.30 -5.66 -2.63
N GLU A 212 5.01 -5.07 -1.46
CA GLU A 212 5.65 -3.81 -1.06
C GLU A 212 7.18 -3.93 -0.89
N ASP A 213 7.89 -2.86 -1.25
CA ASP A 213 9.36 -2.79 -1.17
C ASP A 213 9.88 -1.94 0.01
N ARG A 214 9.05 -1.72 1.04
CA ARG A 214 9.48 -1.13 2.33
C ARG A 214 10.24 -2.12 3.23
N SER A 215 10.36 -3.36 2.78
CA SER A 215 11.08 -4.42 3.47
C SER A 215 12.59 -4.29 3.28
N VAL A 216 13.38 -4.85 4.20
CA VAL A 216 14.84 -4.90 4.03
C VAL A 216 15.19 -5.78 2.83
N PHE A 217 14.47 -6.88 2.68
CA PHE A 217 14.52 -7.74 1.51
C PHE A 217 13.46 -7.27 0.50
N SER A 218 13.88 -6.97 -0.74
CA SER A 218 12.95 -6.58 -1.80
C SER A 218 11.95 -7.68 -2.11
N ALA A 219 10.78 -7.33 -2.63
CA ALA A 219 9.73 -8.26 -3.01
C ALA A 219 10.22 -9.36 -3.95
N ASN A 220 11.07 -9.02 -4.91
CA ASN A 220 11.68 -9.98 -5.82
C ASN A 220 12.62 -10.95 -5.11
N VAL A 221 13.43 -10.47 -4.15
CA VAL A 221 14.28 -11.34 -3.34
C VAL A 221 13.42 -12.25 -2.49
N ARG A 222 12.43 -11.72 -1.76
CA ARG A 222 11.51 -12.50 -0.91
C ARG A 222 10.82 -13.60 -1.71
N TYR A 223 10.35 -13.29 -2.92
CA TYR A 223 9.75 -14.27 -3.83
C TYR A 223 10.71 -15.41 -4.19
N LYS A 224 11.94 -15.11 -4.60
CA LYS A 224 12.95 -16.13 -4.93
C LYS A 224 13.25 -17.05 -3.74
N LEU A 225 13.42 -16.48 -2.54
CA LEU A 225 13.71 -17.27 -1.34
C LEU A 225 12.60 -18.26 -0.98
N VAL A 226 11.34 -17.83 -1.15
CA VAL A 226 10.16 -18.66 -0.93
C VAL A 226 10.05 -19.73 -2.02
N GLU A 227 10.21 -19.36 -3.29
CA GLU A 227 10.18 -20.30 -4.43
C GLU A 227 11.21 -21.41 -4.29
N GLU A 228 12.46 -21.07 -4.00
CA GLU A 228 13.52 -22.06 -3.79
C GLU A 228 13.29 -22.91 -2.54
N GLY A 229 12.85 -22.28 -1.45
CA GLY A 229 12.69 -22.95 -0.16
C GLY A 229 11.47 -23.87 -0.05
N LEU A 230 10.53 -23.77 -1.00
CA LEU A 230 9.31 -24.57 -1.12
C LEU A 230 9.28 -25.48 -2.35
N ARG A 231 10.37 -25.56 -3.14
CA ARG A 231 10.43 -26.34 -4.39
C ARG A 231 10.04 -27.82 -4.24
N HIS A 232 10.16 -28.38 -3.05
CA HIS A 232 9.75 -29.75 -2.74
C HIS A 232 8.23 -29.95 -2.65
N LEU A 233 7.44 -28.89 -2.49
CA LEU A 233 5.99 -28.93 -2.39
C LEU A 233 5.36 -28.80 -3.77
N LYS A 234 4.73 -29.89 -4.24
CA LYS A 234 4.13 -29.97 -5.59
C LYS A 234 2.76 -29.31 -5.71
N ASN A 235 2.08 -29.10 -4.60
CA ASN A 235 0.73 -28.54 -4.52
C ASN A 235 0.70 -27.08 -4.04
N VAL A 236 1.84 -26.38 -4.08
CA VAL A 236 1.94 -24.96 -3.73
C VAL A 236 2.07 -24.13 -4.99
N VAL A 237 1.20 -23.13 -5.12
CA VAL A 237 1.20 -22.16 -6.22
C VAL A 237 1.54 -20.78 -5.67
N LEU A 238 2.62 -20.19 -6.18
CA LEU A 238 3.07 -18.86 -5.73
C LEU A 238 2.48 -17.74 -6.59
N HIS A 239 2.02 -16.70 -5.88
CA HIS A 239 1.48 -15.48 -6.45
C HIS A 239 2.16 -14.26 -5.85
N LYS A 240 2.36 -13.23 -6.67
CA LYS A 240 2.65 -11.89 -6.16
C LYS A 240 1.30 -11.28 -5.76
N GLY A 241 1.24 -10.68 -4.57
CA GLY A 241 0.05 -9.97 -4.09
C GLY A 241 -0.20 -8.64 -4.80
N GLU A 242 0.83 -8.11 -5.48
CA GLU A 242 0.81 -6.81 -6.16
C GLU A 242 0.18 -5.75 -5.26
N GLU A 243 -0.71 -4.91 -5.77
CA GLU A 243 -1.36 -3.83 -5.02
C GLU A 243 -2.71 -4.25 -4.40
N TYR A 244 -3.12 -5.51 -4.58
CA TYR A 244 -4.41 -6.07 -4.14
C TYR A 244 -4.31 -6.95 -2.89
N ILE A 245 -3.09 -7.16 -2.37
CA ILE A 245 -2.83 -7.64 -1.01
C ILE A 245 -2.14 -6.49 -0.27
N ILE A 246 -2.93 -5.73 0.48
CA ILE A 246 -2.54 -4.44 1.05
C ILE A 246 -1.71 -4.68 2.31
N SER A 247 -0.47 -4.22 2.31
CA SER A 247 0.32 -4.21 3.54
C SER A 247 -0.11 -3.09 4.47
N SER A 248 -0.12 -3.37 5.77
CA SER A 248 -0.35 -2.36 6.80
C SER A 248 0.72 -1.26 6.78
N ALA A 249 1.93 -1.56 6.29
CA ALA A 249 3.03 -0.59 6.26
C ALA A 249 2.88 0.47 5.15
N THR A 250 2.11 0.18 4.10
CA THR A 250 1.85 1.09 2.97
C THR A 250 0.43 1.68 2.97
N PHE A 251 -0.46 1.18 3.83
CA PHE A 251 -1.83 1.68 3.94
C PHE A 251 -1.87 3.17 4.36
N PRO A 252 -2.39 4.07 3.52
CA PRO A 252 -2.48 5.49 3.86
C PRO A 252 -3.53 5.72 4.95
N SER A 253 -3.08 6.26 6.09
CA SER A 253 -3.92 6.53 7.26
C SER A 253 -4.16 8.02 7.53
N TYR A 254 -3.67 8.88 6.64
CA TYR A 254 -3.66 10.33 6.82
C TYR A 254 -5.07 10.96 6.96
N PHE A 255 -6.11 10.30 6.44
CA PHE A 255 -7.51 10.72 6.56
C PHE A 255 -8.24 10.08 7.76
N ILE A 256 -7.57 9.23 8.54
CA ILE A 256 -8.13 8.51 9.68
C ILE A 256 -7.74 9.21 10.98
N LYS A 257 -8.75 9.62 11.77
CA LYS A 257 -8.55 10.43 12.98
C LYS A 257 -7.98 9.65 14.16
N LYS A 258 -8.35 8.38 14.34
CA LYS A 258 -7.87 7.58 15.47
C LYS A 258 -6.92 6.48 15.01
N LEU A 259 -5.76 6.38 15.64
CA LEU A 259 -4.69 5.46 15.23
C LEU A 259 -5.08 3.99 15.48
N ASP A 260 -5.84 3.72 16.52
CA ASP A 260 -6.43 2.42 16.83
C ASP A 260 -7.41 1.94 15.74
N GLU A 261 -8.16 2.85 15.11
CA GLU A 261 -9.06 2.53 13.99
C GLU A 261 -8.31 2.19 12.69
N VAL A 262 -7.06 2.66 12.51
CA VAL A 262 -6.30 2.48 11.26
C VAL A 262 -6.11 1.01 10.94
N VAL A 263 -5.66 0.22 11.91
CA VAL A 263 -5.39 -1.21 11.73
C VAL A 263 -6.67 -1.93 11.33
N LYS A 264 -7.78 -1.64 12.02
CA LYS A 264 -9.07 -2.28 11.72
C LYS A 264 -9.59 -1.92 10.34
N ILE A 265 -9.50 -0.65 9.93
CA ILE A 265 -9.95 -0.18 8.61
C ILE A 265 -9.09 -0.78 7.48
N HIS A 266 -7.76 -0.78 7.65
CA HIS A 266 -6.83 -1.45 6.73
C HIS A 266 -7.20 -2.92 6.57
N THR A 267 -7.32 -3.62 7.68
CA THR A 267 -7.64 -5.05 7.73
C THR A 267 -8.95 -5.35 7.04
N LEU A 268 -10.00 -4.56 7.32
CA LEU A 268 -11.30 -4.70 6.67
C LEU A 268 -11.19 -4.56 5.16
N LEU A 269 -10.51 -3.50 4.68
CA LEU A 269 -10.36 -3.27 3.25
C LEU A 269 -9.61 -4.42 2.56
N ASP A 270 -8.48 -4.85 3.13
CA ASP A 270 -7.67 -5.94 2.59
C ASP A 270 -8.42 -7.28 2.56
N ILE A 271 -9.09 -7.64 3.65
CA ILE A 271 -9.88 -8.88 3.72
C ILE A 271 -11.06 -8.82 2.76
N LYS A 272 -11.74 -7.67 2.61
CA LYS A 272 -12.84 -7.54 1.65
C LYS A 272 -12.34 -7.76 0.22
N ILE A 273 -11.22 -7.16 -0.17
CA ILE A 273 -10.62 -7.40 -1.50
C ILE A 273 -10.30 -8.89 -1.67
N PHE A 274 -9.68 -9.51 -0.66
CA PHE A 274 -9.36 -10.93 -0.71
C PHE A 274 -10.63 -11.81 -0.85
N ALA A 275 -11.66 -11.53 -0.06
CA ALA A 275 -12.87 -12.34 0.03
C ALA A 275 -13.82 -12.14 -1.16
N GLU A 276 -14.00 -10.91 -1.63
CA GLU A 276 -14.90 -10.59 -2.75
C GLU A 276 -14.29 -10.97 -4.10
N TYR A 277 -12.96 -10.91 -4.25
CA TYR A 277 -12.31 -11.09 -5.56
C TYR A 277 -11.42 -12.32 -5.65
N ILE A 278 -10.50 -12.52 -4.71
CA ILE A 278 -9.47 -13.56 -4.82
C ILE A 278 -10.03 -14.95 -4.49
N VAL A 279 -10.86 -15.03 -3.45
CA VAL A 279 -11.54 -16.27 -3.02
C VAL A 279 -12.34 -16.91 -4.16
N PRO A 280 -13.31 -16.24 -4.81
CA PRO A 280 -14.09 -16.86 -5.88
C PRO A 280 -13.25 -17.16 -7.12
N THR A 281 -12.25 -16.34 -7.43
CA THR A 281 -11.37 -16.53 -8.61
C THR A 281 -10.57 -17.83 -8.55
N LEU A 282 -10.17 -18.25 -7.35
CA LEU A 282 -9.35 -19.44 -7.12
C LEU A 282 -10.12 -20.59 -6.47
N GLY A 283 -11.35 -20.37 -6.02
CA GLY A 283 -12.15 -21.37 -5.28
C GLY A 283 -11.61 -21.65 -3.88
N ILE A 284 -10.94 -20.67 -3.25
CA ILE A 284 -10.34 -20.84 -1.92
C ILE A 284 -11.43 -21.06 -0.89
N ASN A 285 -11.31 -22.09 -0.06
CA ASN A 285 -12.24 -22.39 1.03
C ASN A 285 -11.56 -22.53 2.40
N LYS A 286 -10.22 -22.42 2.44
CA LYS A 286 -9.47 -22.36 3.69
C LYS A 286 -8.40 -21.27 3.66
N ARG A 287 -8.18 -20.63 4.81
CA ARG A 287 -7.16 -19.61 5.01
C ARG A 287 -6.30 -19.96 6.21
N TYR A 288 -5.03 -20.24 5.96
CA TYR A 288 -4.08 -20.55 7.02
C TYR A 288 -3.35 -19.28 7.45
N ILE A 289 -3.32 -19.03 8.75
CA ILE A 289 -2.62 -17.90 9.39
C ILE A 289 -1.71 -18.43 10.50
N GLY A 290 -0.59 -17.76 10.72
CA GLY A 290 0.26 -18.05 11.87
C GLY A 290 -0.23 -17.30 13.10
N GLU A 291 -0.15 -17.94 14.26
CA GLU A 291 -0.38 -17.27 15.54
C GLU A 291 0.66 -16.15 15.76
N GLU A 292 0.21 -14.99 16.26
CA GLU A 292 1.07 -13.86 16.59
C GLU A 292 0.61 -13.18 17.89
N PRO A 293 1.04 -13.69 19.06
CA PRO A 293 0.62 -13.15 20.35
C PRO A 293 1.35 -11.85 20.72
N THR A 294 2.41 -11.48 20.00
CA THR A 294 3.30 -10.37 20.39
C THR A 294 3.12 -9.10 19.57
N CYS A 295 2.34 -9.15 18.49
CA CYS A 295 2.08 -8.00 17.63
C CYS A 295 0.58 -7.69 17.61
N GLU A 296 0.18 -6.61 18.27
CA GLU A 296 -1.22 -6.20 18.37
C GLU A 296 -1.87 -5.95 16.99
N VAL A 297 -1.07 -5.43 16.04
CA VAL A 297 -1.51 -5.20 14.65
C VAL A 297 -1.89 -6.53 14.00
N THR A 298 -1.01 -7.52 14.06
CA THR A 298 -1.26 -8.84 13.46
C THR A 298 -2.37 -9.58 14.20
N LYS A 299 -2.45 -9.43 15.51
CA LYS A 299 -3.53 -10.01 16.31
C LYS A 299 -4.90 -9.46 15.90
N THR A 300 -5.03 -8.14 15.82
CA THR A 300 -6.25 -7.48 15.32
C THR A 300 -6.59 -7.94 13.90
N TYR A 301 -5.57 -8.10 13.06
CA TYR A 301 -5.73 -8.59 11.69
C TYR A 301 -6.28 -10.04 11.66
N ASN A 302 -5.70 -10.95 12.46
CA ASN A 302 -6.15 -12.33 12.60
C ASN A 302 -7.59 -12.42 13.16
N GLU A 303 -7.92 -11.63 14.19
CA GLU A 303 -9.26 -11.59 14.79
C GLU A 303 -10.31 -11.14 13.78
N THR A 304 -10.06 -10.02 13.08
CA THR A 304 -10.97 -9.52 12.04
C THR A 304 -11.14 -10.52 10.88
N MET A 305 -10.07 -11.25 10.52
CA MET A 305 -10.14 -12.31 9.51
C MET A 305 -11.05 -13.46 9.92
N LYS A 306 -10.96 -13.90 11.18
CA LYS A 306 -11.83 -14.94 11.75
C LYS A 306 -13.29 -14.49 11.82
N GLU A 307 -13.54 -13.20 11.99
CA GLU A 307 -14.91 -12.64 11.99
C GLU A 307 -15.53 -12.61 10.59
N ILE A 308 -14.75 -12.28 9.55
CA ILE A 308 -15.29 -11.96 8.21
C ILE A 308 -15.31 -13.16 7.28
N LEU A 309 -14.19 -13.87 7.15
CA LEU A 309 -14.02 -14.91 6.13
C LEU A 309 -15.05 -16.06 6.20
N PRO A 310 -15.55 -16.48 7.37
CA PRO A 310 -16.61 -17.49 7.43
C PRO A 310 -17.89 -17.12 6.67
N SER A 311 -18.21 -15.81 6.55
CA SER A 311 -19.38 -15.36 5.77
C SER A 311 -19.20 -15.51 4.25
N TYR A 312 -17.97 -15.76 3.81
CA TYR A 312 -17.58 -16.10 2.43
C TYR A 312 -17.28 -17.59 2.26
N GLU A 313 -17.75 -18.43 3.20
CA GLU A 313 -17.52 -19.88 3.21
C GLU A 313 -16.03 -20.27 3.27
N VAL A 314 -15.19 -19.39 3.83
CA VAL A 314 -13.76 -19.65 4.04
C VAL A 314 -13.47 -19.93 5.52
N GLU A 315 -12.99 -21.14 5.80
CA GLU A 315 -12.54 -21.53 7.13
C GLU A 315 -11.17 -20.89 7.44
N VAL A 316 -11.04 -20.23 8.59
CA VAL A 316 -9.77 -19.65 9.05
C VAL A 316 -9.09 -20.61 10.03
N ILE A 317 -7.90 -21.08 9.66
CA ILE A 317 -7.11 -22.01 10.46
C ILE A 317 -5.89 -21.29 10.99
N GLU A 318 -5.85 -21.08 12.31
CA GLU A 318 -4.69 -20.51 12.98
C GLU A 318 -3.72 -21.62 13.42
N VAL A 319 -2.48 -21.53 12.94
CA VAL A 319 -1.43 -22.49 13.21
C VAL A 319 -0.55 -21.98 14.35
N PRO A 320 -0.40 -22.76 15.44
CA PRO A 320 0.47 -22.39 16.55
C PRO A 320 1.91 -22.15 16.10
N ARG A 321 2.59 -21.21 16.75
CA ARG A 321 4.01 -20.95 16.46
C ARG A 321 4.88 -22.14 16.82
N ILE A 322 5.77 -22.53 15.90
CA ILE A 322 6.89 -23.42 16.24
C ILE A 322 8.04 -22.61 16.84
N GLY A 323 8.40 -22.97 18.07
CA GLY A 323 9.69 -22.64 18.67
C GLY A 323 10.63 -23.84 18.61
N PHE A 324 11.91 -23.59 18.35
CA PHE A 324 12.97 -24.54 18.70
C PHE A 324 13.43 -24.17 20.11
N GLY A 325 12.95 -24.90 21.13
CA GLY A 325 13.11 -24.53 22.54
C GLY A 325 12.34 -23.25 22.92
N ASN A 326 12.83 -22.49 23.92
CA ASN A 326 12.24 -21.20 24.35
C ASN A 326 12.33 -20.06 23.29
N ASN A 327 12.75 -20.35 22.06
CA ASN A 327 13.05 -19.35 21.05
C ASN A 327 12.03 -19.38 19.91
N ILE A 328 11.14 -18.39 19.93
CA ILE A 328 10.16 -18.13 18.87
C ILE A 328 10.89 -17.70 17.58
N THR A 329 10.58 -18.35 16.46
CA THR A 329 11.11 -17.98 15.13
C THR A 329 10.35 -16.79 14.56
N SER A 330 10.90 -15.58 14.67
CA SER A 330 10.33 -14.37 14.07
C SER A 330 11.27 -13.73 13.05
N ALA A 331 10.70 -13.11 12.01
CA ALA A 331 11.48 -12.40 11.00
C ALA A 331 12.25 -11.19 11.59
N SER A 332 11.68 -10.54 12.61
CA SER A 332 12.35 -9.45 13.34
C SER A 332 13.61 -9.92 14.08
N ARG A 333 13.54 -11.10 14.75
CA ARG A 333 14.71 -11.72 15.38
C ARG A 333 15.79 -12.07 14.35
N VAL A 334 15.39 -12.64 13.21
CA VAL A 334 16.32 -12.95 12.12
C VAL A 334 17.06 -11.69 11.66
N ARG A 335 16.36 -10.57 11.43
CA ARG A 335 17.00 -9.30 11.06
C ARG A 335 17.97 -8.79 12.14
N LYS A 336 17.61 -8.92 13.42
CA LYS A 336 18.52 -8.57 14.54
C LYS A 336 19.79 -9.43 14.52
N LEU A 337 19.68 -10.74 14.35
CA LEU A 337 20.82 -11.65 14.29
C LEU A 337 21.72 -11.41 13.07
N ILE A 338 21.14 -10.99 11.93
CA ILE A 338 21.91 -10.56 10.76
C ILE A 338 22.78 -9.35 11.11
N LYS A 339 22.21 -8.35 11.79
CA LYS A 339 22.95 -7.15 12.24
C LYS A 339 24.09 -7.48 13.21
N GLU A 340 23.87 -8.47 14.07
CA GLU A 340 24.84 -8.95 15.05
C GLU A 340 25.87 -9.93 14.47
N ASN A 341 25.80 -10.24 13.16
CA ASN A 341 26.64 -11.24 12.48
C ASN A 341 26.60 -12.64 13.13
N ASN A 342 25.51 -13.01 13.81
CA ASN A 342 25.37 -14.29 14.48
C ASN A 342 24.82 -15.37 13.53
N PHE A 343 25.63 -15.76 12.55
CA PHE A 343 25.25 -16.74 11.52
C PHE A 343 25.03 -18.16 12.03
N LEU A 344 25.61 -18.51 13.18
CA LEU A 344 25.41 -19.82 13.79
C LEU A 344 23.96 -20.00 14.25
N GLU A 345 23.41 -18.98 14.93
CA GLU A 345 22.02 -19.00 15.38
C GLU A 345 21.03 -18.85 14.22
N LEU A 346 21.37 -18.09 13.19
CA LEU A 346 20.54 -17.92 11.99
C LEU A 346 20.16 -19.24 11.33
N LYS A 347 21.10 -20.20 11.24
CA LYS A 347 20.84 -21.54 10.66
C LYS A 347 19.67 -22.28 11.30
N ASN A 348 19.36 -21.99 12.56
CA ASN A 348 18.26 -22.63 13.29
C ASN A 348 16.91 -21.93 13.10
N LEU A 349 16.86 -20.79 12.39
CA LEU A 349 15.67 -19.95 12.25
C LEU A 349 15.24 -19.73 10.80
N ILE A 350 16.12 -19.99 9.84
CA ILE A 350 15.87 -19.74 8.42
C ILE A 350 16.08 -21.00 7.55
N PRO A 351 15.36 -21.13 6.42
CA PRO A 351 15.58 -22.20 5.47
C PRO A 351 16.92 -22.03 4.74
N GLU A 352 17.37 -23.12 4.12
CA GLU A 352 18.61 -23.13 3.34
C GLU A 352 18.63 -22.08 2.22
N SER A 353 17.49 -21.84 1.54
CA SER A 353 17.39 -20.79 0.51
C SER A 353 17.75 -19.40 1.06
N THR A 354 17.20 -19.02 2.22
CA THR A 354 17.54 -17.76 2.89
C THR A 354 18.99 -17.74 3.36
N TYR A 355 19.50 -18.85 3.91
CA TYR A 355 20.89 -18.92 4.37
C TYR A 355 21.89 -18.73 3.21
N ASN A 356 21.69 -19.45 2.11
CA ASN A 356 22.52 -19.37 0.91
C ASN A 356 22.50 -17.97 0.30
N TYR A 357 21.34 -17.30 0.32
CA TYR A 357 21.24 -15.91 -0.09
C TYR A 357 22.09 -14.99 0.80
N LEU A 358 21.99 -15.11 2.12
CA LEU A 358 22.70 -14.23 3.06
C LEU A 358 24.23 -14.31 2.95
N ILE A 359 24.79 -15.44 2.52
CA ILE A 359 26.24 -15.60 2.30
C ILE A 359 26.68 -15.22 0.88
N SER A 360 25.75 -14.89 -0.01
CA SER A 360 26.05 -14.48 -1.38
C SER A 360 26.60 -13.05 -1.47
N ALA A 361 27.23 -12.71 -2.60
CA ALA A 361 27.68 -11.34 -2.87
C ALA A 361 26.51 -10.35 -2.94
N GLU A 362 25.35 -10.81 -3.41
CA GLU A 362 24.13 -10.00 -3.59
C GLU A 362 23.57 -9.50 -2.25
N ALA A 363 23.69 -10.31 -1.19
CA ALA A 363 23.19 -9.94 0.14
C ALA A 363 24.03 -8.85 0.83
N LYS A 364 25.27 -8.58 0.41
CA LYS A 364 26.14 -7.57 1.04
C LYS A 364 25.49 -6.19 1.09
N ALA A 365 24.83 -5.78 0.00
CA ALA A 365 24.13 -4.50 -0.07
C ALA A 365 22.90 -4.44 0.85
N ILE A 366 22.26 -5.58 1.12
CA ILE A 366 21.09 -5.68 2.01
C ILE A 366 21.54 -5.71 3.48
N ILE A 367 22.60 -6.45 3.81
CA ILE A 367 23.15 -6.53 5.16
C ILE A 367 23.57 -5.12 5.63
N ASN A 368 24.16 -4.32 4.75
CA ASN A 368 24.52 -2.92 5.06
C ASN A 368 23.31 -1.99 5.30
N LYS A 369 22.10 -2.39 4.89
CA LYS A 369 20.85 -1.64 5.12
C LYS A 369 20.15 -2.00 6.44
N ILE A 370 20.58 -3.07 7.12
CA ILE A 370 20.04 -3.54 8.42
C ILE A 370 20.86 -2.90 9.56
#